data_AF-A0A535Y619-F1
#
_entry.id   AF-A0A535Y619-F1
#
_cell.length_a   1.000
_cell.length_b   1.000
_cell.length_c   1.000
_cell.angle_alpha   90.00
_cell.angle_beta   90.00
_cell.angle_gamma   90.00
#
_symmetry.space_group_name_H-M   'P 1'
#
loop_
_entity.id
_entity.type
_entity.pdbx_description
1 polymer ?
#
loop_
_entity_poly.entity_id
_entity_poly.type
_entity_poly.pdbx_seq_one_letter_code
_entity_poly.pdbx_strand_id
1 'polypeptide(L)'
;MAADDAARRDHSRRDRDRRSRRGGRGRAPRSADDVRSGTSCLILVDAREGEPDRSGAPAVFEGFFDFETGEPRRAGGGIPRLRVEEERLWGFECWWRVDTERTGLTDADREDVESSKKLLRGLLRDARRNPRLVR
;
A
#
# COMPACT_ATOMS: atom_id res chain seq x y z
N MET A 1 12.32 -59.16 44.80
CA MET A 1 12.82 -58.18 43.82
C MET A 1 11.79 -57.07 43.75
N ALA A 2 11.83 -56.16 44.72
CA ALA A 2 12.65 -54.94 44.73
C ALA A 2 11.99 -53.83 43.91
N ALA A 3 11.22 -53.00 44.62
CA ALA A 3 10.85 -51.66 44.20
C ALA A 3 12.11 -50.82 44.05
N ASP A 4 12.16 -49.92 43.06
CA ASP A 4 13.11 -48.82 43.10
C ASP A 4 12.47 -47.53 42.57
N ASP A 5 12.41 -46.58 43.48
CA ASP A 5 11.85 -45.25 43.44
C ASP A 5 13.04 -44.31 43.66
N ALA A 6 13.72 -43.88 42.59
CA ALA A 6 14.80 -42.91 42.71
C ALA A 6 15.24 -42.31 41.36
N ALA A 7 14.46 -41.39 40.79
CA ALA A 7 15.02 -40.32 39.98
C ALA A 7 14.21 -39.03 40.12
N ARG A 8 14.04 -38.59 41.37
CA ARG A 8 13.93 -37.16 41.66
C ARG A 8 15.23 -36.52 41.20
N ARG A 9 15.18 -35.59 40.24
CA ARG A 9 15.77 -34.25 40.38
C ARG A 9 15.62 -33.45 39.08
N ASP A 10 15.07 -32.27 39.30
CA ASP A 10 15.29 -31.05 38.54
C ASP A 10 14.45 -30.85 37.28
N HIS A 11 13.94 -29.62 37.14
CA HIS A 11 13.36 -28.94 35.96
C HIS A 11 12.14 -28.05 36.28
N SER A 12 11.81 -27.84 37.56
CA SER A 12 10.93 -26.75 38.02
C SER A 12 11.62 -25.36 38.03
N ARG A 13 12.50 -25.08 37.05
CA ARG A 13 13.21 -23.79 36.89
C ARG A 13 13.19 -23.28 35.45
N ARG A 14 12.05 -23.35 34.76
CA ARG A 14 11.87 -22.67 33.46
C ARG A 14 10.54 -21.92 33.34
N ASP A 15 10.09 -21.39 34.47
CA ASP A 15 9.15 -20.28 34.48
C ASP A 15 9.94 -19.00 34.78
N ARG A 16 9.70 -17.95 33.99
CA ARG A 16 10.41 -16.65 33.94
C ARG A 16 11.77 -16.63 33.23
N ASP A 17 11.79 -16.45 31.89
CA ASP A 17 12.70 -15.46 31.26
C ASP A 17 12.60 -15.26 29.73
N ARG A 18 11.40 -15.20 29.12
CA ARG A 18 11.29 -14.76 27.71
C ARG A 18 10.15 -13.78 27.42
N ARG A 19 9.90 -12.86 28.36
CA ARG A 19 9.41 -11.52 27.97
C ARG A 19 10.55 -10.81 27.24
N SER A 20 10.25 -10.25 26.07
CA SER A 20 11.11 -9.38 25.26
C SER A 20 12.14 -10.04 24.33
N ARG A 21 11.67 -10.53 23.16
CA ARG A 21 12.40 -10.51 21.87
C ARG A 21 11.36 -10.32 20.75
N ARG A 22 11.06 -9.08 20.37
CA ARG A 22 11.50 -8.44 19.12
C ARG A 22 11.19 -9.25 17.85
N GLY A 23 10.34 -8.68 17.01
CA GLY A 23 10.10 -9.12 15.65
C GLY A 23 8.65 -8.93 15.26
N GLY A 24 8.16 -7.68 15.30
CA GLY A 24 6.93 -7.33 14.62
C GLY A 24 7.09 -7.74 13.16
N ARG A 25 6.45 -8.85 12.79
CA ARG A 25 6.32 -9.24 11.40
C ARG A 25 5.41 -8.19 10.79
N GLY A 26 6.04 -7.14 10.25
CA GLY A 26 5.40 -6.17 9.39
C GLY A 26 4.59 -6.95 8.38
N ARG A 27 3.27 -6.89 8.53
CA ARG A 27 2.34 -7.56 7.64
C ARG A 27 2.70 -7.11 6.23
N ALA A 28 2.96 -8.06 5.33
CA ALA A 28 3.23 -7.78 3.93
C ALA A 28 2.22 -6.76 3.38
N PRO A 29 2.59 -5.95 2.35
CA PRO A 29 1.69 -4.95 1.80
C PRO A 29 0.35 -5.60 1.50
N ARG A 30 -0.69 -5.12 2.17
CA ARG A 30 -2.06 -5.49 1.86
C ARG A 30 -2.28 -5.12 0.39
N SER A 31 -2.83 -6.01 -0.42
CA SER A 31 -3.27 -5.68 -1.78
C SER A 31 -4.03 -4.35 -1.75
N ALA A 32 -3.99 -3.53 -2.80
CA ALA A 32 -4.81 -2.31 -2.87
C ALA A 32 -6.31 -2.60 -2.57
N ASP A 33 -6.75 -3.84 -2.81
CA ASP A 33 -8.09 -4.35 -2.49
C ASP A 33 -8.41 -4.45 -0.98
N ASP A 34 -7.41 -4.43 -0.11
CA ASP A 34 -7.56 -4.58 1.35
C ASP A 34 -7.48 -3.23 2.10
N VAL A 35 -7.44 -2.11 1.38
CA VAL A 35 -7.40 -0.77 1.98
C VAL A 35 -8.77 -0.42 2.58
N ARG A 36 -8.79 -0.04 3.85
CA ARG A 36 -10.02 0.32 4.57
C ARG A 36 -10.34 1.79 4.34
N SER A 37 -11.62 2.14 4.24
CA SER A 37 -12.06 3.55 4.29
C SER A 37 -11.49 4.25 5.54
N GLY A 38 -11.07 5.50 5.39
CA GLY A 38 -10.37 6.28 6.41
C GLY A 38 -8.86 6.02 6.49
N THR A 39 -8.31 5.10 5.69
CA THR A 39 -6.86 4.84 5.67
C THR A 39 -6.12 6.06 5.09
N SER A 40 -5.04 6.46 5.76
CA SER A 40 -4.15 7.54 5.32
C SER A 40 -3.38 7.11 4.08
N CYS A 41 -3.31 8.01 3.10
CA CYS A 41 -2.66 7.82 1.81
C CYS A 41 -1.78 9.03 1.48
N LEU A 42 -0.88 8.83 0.53
CA LEU A 42 -0.04 9.89 -0.03
C LEU A 42 -0.18 9.87 -1.55
N ILE A 43 -0.41 11.03 -2.13
CA ILE A 43 -0.38 11.25 -3.58
C ILE A 43 1.06 11.54 -3.97
N LEU A 44 1.64 10.65 -4.78
CA LEU A 44 2.98 10.77 -5.31
C LEU A 44 3.02 11.67 -6.54
N VAL A 45 1.98 11.58 -7.37
CA VAL A 45 1.78 12.41 -8.56
C VAL A 45 0.30 12.75 -8.69
N ASP A 46 -0.06 14.03 -8.61
CA ASP A 46 -1.37 14.52 -9.05
C ASP A 46 -1.31 14.75 -10.57
N ALA A 47 -2.16 14.06 -11.32
CA ALA A 47 -2.17 14.08 -12.78
C ALA A 47 -3.46 14.69 -13.36
N ARG A 48 -4.19 15.47 -12.56
CA ARG A 48 -5.27 16.33 -13.04
C ARG A 48 -4.75 17.36 -14.05
N GLU A 49 -5.67 18.01 -14.75
CA GLU A 49 -5.36 18.95 -15.84
C GLU A 49 -4.32 20.00 -15.42
N GLY A 50 -3.21 20.06 -16.16
CA GLY A 50 -2.07 20.94 -15.87
C GLY A 50 -0.73 20.19 -15.87
N GLU A 51 0.30 20.85 -15.33
CA GLU A 51 1.58 20.20 -15.07
C GLU A 51 1.46 19.26 -13.87
N PRO A 52 1.86 17.98 -13.97
CA PRO A 52 1.68 17.03 -12.87
C PRO A 52 2.43 17.47 -11.61
N ASP A 53 1.71 17.62 -10.50
CA ASP A 53 2.29 17.94 -9.20
C ASP A 53 2.89 16.67 -8.56
N ARG A 54 4.09 16.80 -8.00
CA ARG A 54 4.86 15.72 -7.35
C ARG A 54 5.29 16.10 -5.93
N SER A 55 4.62 17.08 -5.33
CA SER A 55 4.92 17.65 -4.01
C SER A 55 4.70 16.66 -2.86
N GLY A 56 3.81 15.68 -3.02
CA GLY A 56 3.49 14.69 -1.99
C GLY A 56 2.29 15.09 -1.13
N ALA A 57 1.09 15.18 -1.71
CA ALA A 57 -0.10 15.62 -0.99
C ALA A 57 -0.70 14.52 -0.09
N PRO A 58 -1.06 14.81 1.18
CA PRO A 58 -1.73 13.86 2.04
C PRO A 58 -3.19 13.65 1.59
N ALA A 59 -3.65 12.41 1.65
CA ALA A 59 -5.01 12.04 1.26
C ALA A 59 -5.61 11.00 2.22
N VAL A 60 -6.93 10.83 2.16
CA VAL A 60 -7.65 9.77 2.85
C VAL A 60 -8.37 8.91 1.84
N PHE A 61 -8.16 7.59 1.89
CA PHE A 61 -8.93 6.65 1.09
C PHE A 61 -10.38 6.56 1.59
N GLU A 62 -11.35 6.85 0.74
CA GLU A 62 -12.77 6.81 1.11
C GLU A 62 -13.43 5.45 0.80
N GLY A 63 -12.88 4.68 -0.13
CA GLY A 63 -13.46 3.42 -0.59
C GLY A 63 -13.35 3.23 -2.10
N PHE A 64 -14.07 2.23 -2.59
CA PHE A 64 -14.27 2.00 -4.01
C PHE A 64 -15.66 2.47 -4.40
N PHE A 65 -15.78 3.13 -5.54
CA PHE A 65 -17.05 3.64 -6.04
C PHE A 65 -17.19 3.36 -7.53
N ASP A 66 -18.44 3.24 -7.95
CA ASP A 66 -18.79 3.20 -9.35
C ASP A 66 -18.52 4.57 -10.00
N PHE A 67 -17.85 4.59 -11.15
CA PHE A 67 -17.44 5.84 -11.78
C PHE A 67 -18.63 6.62 -12.36
N GLU A 68 -19.59 5.92 -12.94
CA GLU A 68 -20.73 6.55 -13.63
C GLU A 68 -21.79 7.01 -12.64
N THR A 69 -22.07 6.19 -11.63
CA THR A 69 -23.17 6.42 -10.68
C THR A 69 -22.73 7.04 -9.37
N GLY A 70 -21.44 6.94 -9.01
CA GLY A 70 -20.91 7.40 -7.73
C GLY A 70 -21.29 6.51 -6.53
N GLU A 71 -21.96 5.37 -6.76
CA GLU A 71 -22.37 4.45 -5.69
C GLU A 71 -21.18 3.72 -5.06
N PRO A 72 -21.21 3.43 -3.74
CA PRO A 72 -20.19 2.60 -3.11
C PRO A 72 -20.14 1.18 -3.70
N ARG A 73 -18.92 0.67 -3.87
CA ARG A 73 -18.62 -0.68 -4.37
C ARG A 73 -17.69 -1.43 -3.42
N ARG A 74 -17.65 -2.74 -3.56
CA ARG A 74 -16.65 -3.59 -2.88
C ARG A 74 -15.31 -3.45 -3.59
N ALA A 75 -14.23 -3.80 -2.90
CA ALA A 75 -12.90 -3.93 -3.49
C ALA A 75 -12.94 -4.83 -4.74
N GLY A 76 -12.17 -4.45 -5.77
CA GLY A 76 -12.19 -5.09 -7.09
C GLY A 76 -13.40 -4.79 -7.96
N GLY A 77 -14.42 -4.08 -7.46
CA GLY A 77 -15.67 -3.78 -8.19
C GLY A 77 -15.93 -2.29 -8.41
N GLY A 78 -14.96 -1.42 -8.12
CA GLY A 78 -15.08 0.02 -8.31
C GLY A 78 -13.71 0.69 -8.38
N ILE A 79 -13.73 2.00 -8.61
CA ILE A 79 -12.54 2.84 -8.67
C ILE A 79 -12.26 3.41 -7.27
N PRO A 80 -11.01 3.34 -6.78
CA PRO A 80 -10.60 4.04 -5.57
C PRO A 80 -11.02 5.51 -5.60
N ARG A 81 -11.55 6.02 -4.49
CA ARG A 81 -11.73 7.46 -4.29
C ARG A 81 -10.90 7.94 -3.11
N LEU A 82 -10.18 9.02 -3.32
CA LEU A 82 -9.37 9.69 -2.32
C LEU A 82 -10.00 11.04 -1.98
N ARG A 83 -9.83 11.49 -0.74
CA ARG A 83 -10.16 12.85 -0.32
C ARG A 83 -8.89 13.59 0.06
N VAL A 84 -8.70 14.76 -0.53
CA VAL A 84 -7.62 15.70 -0.25
C VAL A 84 -8.29 16.96 0.26
N GLU A 85 -8.09 17.27 1.53
CA GLU A 85 -8.82 18.38 2.19
C GLU A 85 -10.35 18.23 2.01
N GLU A 86 -10.97 19.14 1.25
CA GLU A 86 -12.40 19.17 0.91
C GLU A 86 -12.70 18.56 -0.48
N GLU A 87 -11.67 18.33 -1.29
CA GLU A 87 -11.77 17.80 -2.65
C GLU A 87 -11.75 16.27 -2.70
N ARG A 88 -12.35 15.71 -3.75
CA ARG A 88 -12.34 14.28 -4.03
C ARG A 88 -11.68 13.99 -5.36
N LEU A 89 -10.85 12.97 -5.36
CA LEU A 89 -10.10 12.51 -6.52
C LEU A 89 -10.40 11.04 -6.78
N TRP A 90 -10.56 10.70 -8.05
CA TRP A 90 -10.51 9.32 -8.47
C TRP A 90 -9.07 8.82 -8.46
N GLY A 91 -8.88 7.57 -8.05
CA GLY A 91 -7.56 6.96 -7.95
C GLY A 91 -6.83 6.77 -9.28
N PHE A 92 -7.49 7.01 -10.43
CA PHE A 92 -6.84 7.06 -11.75
C PHE A 92 -6.37 8.46 -12.14
N GLU A 93 -6.84 9.52 -11.46
CA GLU A 93 -6.42 10.91 -11.70
C GLU A 93 -5.07 11.23 -11.04
N CYS A 94 -4.56 10.29 -10.23
CA CYS A 94 -3.34 10.46 -9.50
C CYS A 94 -2.64 9.11 -9.28
N TRP A 95 -1.34 9.15 -9.02
CA TRP A 95 -0.62 8.01 -8.50
C TRP A 95 -0.45 8.16 -7.01
N TRP A 96 -0.87 7.16 -6.23
CA TRP A 96 -0.94 7.21 -4.79
C TRP A 96 -0.51 5.89 -4.14
N ARG A 97 -0.17 5.95 -2.86
CA ARG A 97 0.07 4.78 -2.00
C ARG A 97 -0.58 4.93 -0.63
N VAL A 98 -0.68 3.83 0.10
CA VAL A 98 -1.01 3.86 1.53
C VAL A 98 0.14 4.49 2.31
N ASP A 99 -0.21 5.33 3.27
CA ASP A 99 0.74 5.98 4.18
C ASP A 99 0.21 5.95 5.62
N THR A 100 0.11 4.74 6.19
CA THR A 100 -0.43 4.53 7.55
C THR A 100 0.44 5.16 8.63
N GLU A 101 1.75 5.28 8.37
CA GLU A 101 2.71 5.87 9.29
C GLU A 101 2.87 7.39 9.09
N ARG A 102 2.19 7.96 8.07
CA ARG A 102 2.23 9.39 7.73
C ARG A 102 3.66 9.89 7.52
N THR A 103 4.46 9.08 6.82
CA THR A 103 5.87 9.38 6.58
C THR A 103 6.06 10.48 5.54
N GLY A 104 5.04 10.78 4.74
CA GLY A 104 5.15 11.72 3.64
C GLY A 104 6.03 11.18 2.50
N LEU A 105 6.48 12.07 1.61
CA LEU A 105 7.23 11.69 0.41
C LEU A 105 8.65 11.22 0.77
N THR A 106 8.95 9.96 0.48
CA THR A 106 10.23 9.32 0.74
C THR A 106 11.17 9.41 -0.46
N ASP A 107 12.46 9.14 -0.25
CA ASP A 107 13.42 9.05 -1.36
C ASP A 107 13.10 7.91 -2.33
N ALA A 108 12.58 6.79 -1.81
CA ALA A 108 12.10 5.67 -2.63
C ALA A 108 10.93 6.11 -3.54
N ASP A 109 9.99 6.89 -3.02
CA ASP A 109 8.88 7.42 -3.83
C ASP A 109 9.39 8.27 -5.01
N ARG A 110 10.40 9.10 -4.77
CA ARG A 110 11.01 9.94 -5.82
C ARG A 110 11.69 9.08 -6.89
N GLU A 111 12.42 8.05 -6.47
CA GLU A 111 13.09 7.11 -7.36
C GLU A 111 12.08 6.31 -8.21
N ASP A 112 10.99 5.83 -7.61
CA ASP A 112 9.93 5.09 -8.28
C ASP A 112 9.22 5.95 -9.33
N VAL A 113 8.94 7.21 -8.99
CA VAL A 113 8.35 8.18 -9.92
C VAL A 113 9.27 8.44 -11.12
N GLU A 114 10.57 8.64 -10.90
CA GLU A 114 11.53 8.85 -11.99
C GLU A 114 11.74 7.60 -12.85
N SER A 115 11.79 6.43 -12.23
CA SER A 115 11.94 5.14 -12.93
C SER A 115 10.72 4.84 -13.80
N SER A 116 9.52 5.10 -13.30
CA SER A 116 8.28 4.88 -14.04
C SER A 116 8.12 5.83 -15.22
N LYS A 117 8.60 7.08 -15.15
CA LYS A 117 8.67 7.98 -16.32
C LYS A 117 9.53 7.38 -17.43
N LYS A 118 10.68 6.78 -17.08
CA LYS A 118 11.56 6.13 -18.07
C LYS A 118 10.85 4.93 -18.69
N LEU A 119 10.18 4.11 -17.89
CA LEU A 119 9.39 2.96 -18.36
C LEU A 119 8.27 3.39 -19.31
N LEU A 120 7.43 4.35 -18.92
CA LEU A 120 6.32 4.85 -19.74
C LEU A 120 6.80 5.41 -21.08
N ARG A 121 7.90 6.17 -21.08
CA ARG A 121 8.53 6.63 -22.33
C ARG A 121 8.98 5.47 -23.22
N GLY A 122 9.50 4.40 -22.62
CA GLY A 122 9.86 3.16 -23.31
C GLY A 122 8.64 2.49 -23.94
N LEU A 123 7.59 2.25 -23.14
CA LEU A 123 6.34 1.63 -23.60
C LEU A 123 5.67 2.42 -24.72
N LEU A 124 5.61 3.75 -24.61
CA LEU A 124 5.07 4.62 -25.67
C LEU A 124 5.91 4.57 -26.95
N ARG A 125 7.24 4.55 -26.83
CA ARG A 125 8.14 4.40 -27.98
C ARG A 125 7.92 3.05 -28.66
N ASP A 126 7.75 1.98 -27.89
CA ASP A 126 7.56 0.62 -28.40
C ASP A 126 6.17 0.44 -29.03
N ALA A 127 5.12 0.99 -28.43
CA ALA A 127 3.77 1.01 -29.01
C ALA A 127 3.73 1.72 -30.38
N ARG A 128 4.47 2.84 -30.52
CA ARG A 128 4.64 3.54 -31.82
C ARG A 128 5.41 2.72 -32.85
N ARG A 129 6.34 1.86 -32.41
CA ARG A 129 7.12 0.98 -33.28
C ARG A 129 6.35 -0.27 -33.70
N ASN A 130 5.37 -0.71 -32.91
CA ASN A 130 4.59 -1.91 -33.19
C ASN A 130 3.07 -1.65 -33.10
N PRO A 131 2.47 -1.07 -34.16
CA PRO A 131 1.04 -0.70 -34.17
C PRO A 131 0.09 -1.91 -34.15
N ARG A 132 0.59 -3.15 -34.12
CA ARG A 132 -0.22 -4.37 -34.14
C ARG A 132 -0.73 -4.82 -32.77
N LEU A 133 -0.38 -4.12 -31.68
CA LEU A 133 -0.84 -4.43 -30.31
C LEU A 133 -2.11 -3.66 -29.89
N VAL A 134 -2.63 -2.77 -30.74
CA VAL A 134 -3.94 -2.14 -30.54
C VAL A 134 -4.89 -2.75 -31.56
N ARG A 135 -5.50 -3.88 -31.20
CA ARG A 135 -6.62 -4.45 -31.95
C ARG A 135 -7.60 -5.10 -31.00
#